data_AF-A0A834Z3T1-F1
#
_entry.id   AF-A0A834Z3T1-F1
#
_cell.length_a   1.000
_cell.length_b   1.000
_cell.length_c   1.000
_cell.angle_alpha   90.00
_cell.angle_beta   90.00
_cell.angle_gamma   90.00
#
_symmetry.space_group_name_H-M   'P 1'
#
loop_
_entity.id
_entity.type
_entity.pdbx_description
1 polymer ?
#
loop_
_entity_poly.entity_id
_entity_poly.type
_entity_poly.pdbx_seq_one_letter_code
_entity_poly.pdbx_strand_id
1 'polypeptide(L)'
;MRPVIFLLTHLFIAVASTYLLQNPDFESPPLNIPSESASPFVLLNENNTIPGWTFEGTVQYVTSGPNISLPGNGHAIQLGLDGGDNCSTSANIIVSAPDRSSIFSLKQSYGKEAWESYASYLGSWGYKGELINLVLQSQPMEADLNMTCGPVVDALILKRIGTLIQENGT
;
A
#
# COMPACT_ATOMS: atom_id res chain seq x y z
N MET A 1 33.33 12.15 -48.53
CA MET A 1 32.00 11.90 -47.94
C MET A 1 32.18 10.81 -46.89
N ARG A 2 31.89 11.10 -45.61
CA ARG A 2 32.05 10.14 -44.50
C ARG A 2 30.69 9.48 -44.22
N PRO A 3 30.60 8.16 -44.03
CA PRO A 3 29.35 7.51 -43.67
C PRO A 3 29.00 7.83 -42.21
N VAL A 4 27.77 8.26 -41.98
CA VAL A 4 27.20 8.42 -40.64
C VAL A 4 26.48 7.12 -40.30
N ILE A 5 26.98 6.41 -39.29
CA ILE A 5 26.37 5.18 -38.78
C ILE A 5 25.38 5.57 -37.67
N PHE A 6 24.10 5.31 -37.89
CA PHE A 6 23.07 5.40 -36.86
C PHE A 6 23.03 4.08 -36.07
N LEU A 7 23.50 4.11 -34.83
CA LEU A 7 23.34 2.98 -33.91
C LEU A 7 21.97 3.08 -33.24
N LEU A 8 20.99 2.33 -33.75
CA LEU A 8 19.65 2.26 -33.16
C LEU A 8 19.65 1.23 -32.02
N THR A 9 19.90 1.70 -30.79
CA THR A 9 19.78 0.88 -29.57
C THR A 9 18.31 0.50 -29.35
N HIS A 10 17.94 -0.74 -29.68
CA HIS A 10 16.65 -1.30 -29.29
C HIS A 10 16.69 -1.63 -27.79
N LEU A 11 16.15 -0.72 -26.97
CA LEU A 11 15.85 -1.03 -25.57
C LEU A 11 14.61 -1.94 -25.54
N PHE A 12 14.83 -3.25 -25.53
CA PHE A 12 13.78 -4.19 -25.17
C PHE A 12 13.58 -4.13 -23.65
N ILE A 13 12.64 -3.33 -23.19
CA ILE A 13 12.12 -3.44 -21.83
C ILE A 13 11.22 -4.68 -21.82
N ALA A 14 11.81 -5.85 -21.55
CA ALA A 14 11.04 -7.02 -21.19
C ALA A 14 10.51 -6.81 -19.76
N VAL A 15 9.31 -6.28 -19.62
CA VAL A 15 8.60 -6.33 -18.34
C VAL A 15 8.18 -7.79 -18.14
N ALA A 16 8.96 -8.55 -17.39
CA ALA A 16 8.48 -9.81 -16.86
C ALA A 16 7.38 -9.47 -15.86
N SER A 17 6.12 -9.59 -16.26
CA SER A 17 4.98 -9.49 -15.34
C SER A 17 5.01 -10.73 -14.43
N THR A 18 5.83 -10.66 -13.39
CA THR A 18 5.55 -11.43 -12.20
C THR A 18 4.23 -10.90 -11.62
N TYR A 19 3.59 -11.70 -10.79
CA TYR A 19 2.31 -11.47 -10.12
C TYR A 19 2.36 -10.25 -9.18
N LEU A 20 2.55 -9.06 -9.76
CA LEU A 20 2.75 -7.81 -9.05
C LEU A 20 1.40 -7.23 -8.68
N LEU A 21 1.25 -6.88 -7.40
CA LEU A 21 0.13 -6.11 -6.91
C LEU A 21 0.10 -4.78 -7.68
N GLN A 22 -1.06 -4.42 -8.21
CA GLN A 22 -1.21 -3.16 -8.95
C GLN A 22 -1.24 -2.00 -7.98
N ASN A 23 -0.46 -0.95 -8.25
CA ASN A 23 -0.38 0.26 -7.44
C ASN A 23 -0.18 -0.02 -5.93
N PRO A 24 0.83 -0.84 -5.55
CA PRO A 24 1.00 -1.27 -4.17
C PRO A 24 1.59 -0.16 -3.28
N ASP A 25 2.09 0.91 -3.89
CA ASP A 25 2.67 2.13 -3.32
C ASP A 25 1.74 3.34 -3.44
N PHE A 26 0.52 3.16 -3.98
CA PHE A 26 -0.51 4.22 -4.09
C PHE A 26 -0.11 5.49 -4.89
N GLU A 27 1.04 5.48 -5.57
CA GLU A 27 1.54 6.62 -6.35
C GLU A 27 0.78 6.87 -7.65
N SER A 28 -0.08 5.92 -8.06
CA SER A 28 -1.08 6.17 -9.10
C SER A 28 -2.37 6.69 -8.44
N PRO A 29 -2.71 7.98 -8.60
CA PRO A 29 -3.84 8.58 -7.89
C PRO A 29 -5.19 8.04 -8.36
N PRO A 30 -6.22 8.12 -7.50
CA PRO A 30 -7.59 7.86 -7.90
C PRO A 30 -8.02 8.63 -9.16
N LEU A 31 -8.92 8.01 -9.94
CA LEU A 31 -9.55 8.69 -11.07
C LEU A 31 -10.47 9.81 -10.56
N ASN A 32 -10.57 10.92 -11.30
CA ASN A 32 -11.48 12.03 -10.98
C ASN A 32 -11.24 12.74 -9.63
N ILE A 33 -10.01 12.80 -9.14
CA ILE A 33 -9.70 13.66 -7.98
C ILE A 33 -9.90 15.13 -8.36
N PRO A 34 -10.60 15.92 -7.53
CA PRO A 34 -10.68 17.37 -7.72
C PRO A 34 -9.27 17.96 -7.78
N SER A 35 -8.93 18.63 -8.88
CA SER A 35 -7.60 19.18 -9.14
C SER A 35 -7.13 20.24 -8.13
N GLU A 36 -7.99 20.63 -7.19
CA GLU A 36 -7.74 21.65 -6.17
C GLU A 36 -8.28 21.23 -4.79
N SER A 37 -8.02 19.99 -4.36
CA SER A 37 -8.25 19.67 -2.94
C SER A 37 -7.27 20.46 -2.08
N ALA A 38 -7.77 21.48 -1.37
CA ALA A 38 -7.00 22.22 -0.37
C ALA A 38 -6.57 21.35 0.83
N SER A 39 -7.23 20.20 1.00
CA SER A 39 -6.90 19.19 2.00
C SER A 39 -5.96 18.13 1.40
N PRO A 40 -4.88 17.74 2.11
CA PRO A 40 -4.07 16.58 1.73
C PRO A 40 -4.84 15.26 1.81
N PHE A 41 -5.99 15.24 2.49
CA PHE A 41 -6.89 14.09 2.60
C PHE A 41 -8.08 14.23 1.65
N VAL A 42 -8.28 13.23 0.81
CA VAL A 42 -9.41 13.11 -0.13
C VAL A 42 -10.23 11.88 0.22
N LEU A 43 -11.49 12.07 0.60
CA LEU A 43 -12.40 10.96 0.89
C LEU A 43 -12.73 10.19 -0.40
N LEU A 44 -12.57 8.86 -0.35
CA LEU A 44 -12.87 7.98 -1.47
C LEU A 44 -14.32 7.51 -1.44
N ASN A 45 -14.88 7.35 -2.64
CA ASN A 45 -16.21 6.88 -2.95
C ASN A 45 -16.20 6.15 -4.30
N GLU A 46 -17.37 5.71 -4.77
CA GLU A 46 -17.54 4.94 -6.01
C GLU A 46 -17.04 5.67 -7.27
N ASN A 47 -16.90 7.00 -7.24
CA ASN A 47 -16.51 7.82 -8.40
C ASN A 47 -15.01 8.11 -8.49
N ASN A 48 -14.25 7.86 -7.41
CA ASN A 48 -12.81 8.09 -7.31
C ASN A 48 -12.08 6.87 -6.75
N THR A 49 -12.04 5.79 -7.53
CA THR A 49 -11.40 4.53 -7.14
C THR A 49 -9.89 4.56 -7.34
N ILE A 50 -9.16 3.88 -6.46
CA ILE A 50 -7.71 3.69 -6.57
C ILE A 50 -7.44 2.59 -7.61
N PRO A 51 -6.56 2.81 -8.60
CA PRO A 51 -6.18 1.79 -9.56
C PRO A 51 -5.70 0.51 -8.87
N GLY A 52 -6.29 -0.64 -9.20
CA GLY A 52 -5.89 -1.94 -8.64
C GLY A 52 -6.49 -2.30 -7.27
N TRP A 53 -7.30 -1.41 -6.69
CA TRP A 53 -7.86 -1.61 -5.35
C TRP A 53 -9.37 -1.36 -5.31
N THR A 54 -10.04 -2.11 -4.45
CA THR A 54 -11.43 -1.87 -4.04
C THR A 54 -11.44 -1.64 -2.53
N PHE A 55 -12.41 -0.89 -2.04
CA PHE A 55 -12.54 -0.61 -0.62
C PHE A 55 -14.00 -0.67 -0.18
N GLU A 56 -14.19 -0.99 1.09
CA GLU A 56 -15.46 -0.86 1.79
C GLU A 56 -15.25 -0.04 3.06
N GLY A 57 -16.26 0.74 3.45
CA GLY A 57 -16.17 1.66 4.57
C GLY A 57 -15.43 2.96 4.22
N THR A 58 -14.86 3.59 5.24
CA THR A 58 -14.22 4.91 5.10
C THR A 58 -12.75 4.75 4.74
N VAL A 59 -12.38 5.15 3.52
CA VAL A 59 -10.98 5.23 3.08
C VAL A 59 -10.70 6.62 2.53
N GLN A 60 -9.58 7.20 2.92
CA GLN A 60 -9.10 8.47 2.38
C GLN A 60 -7.80 8.24 1.60
N TYR A 61 -7.67 8.89 0.45
CA TYR A 61 -6.40 9.03 -0.25
C TYR A 61 -5.66 10.24 0.31
N VAL A 62 -4.39 10.04 0.64
CA VAL A 62 -3.56 11.02 1.33
C VAL A 62 -2.43 11.42 0.41
N THR A 63 -2.27 12.72 0.20
CA THR A 63 -1.15 13.30 -0.53
C THR A 63 -0.24 14.01 0.47
N SER A 64 1.08 13.85 0.33
CA SER A 64 2.00 14.59 1.18
C SER A 64 1.78 16.10 1.07
N GLY A 65 1.87 16.80 2.20
CA GLY A 65 1.63 18.24 2.26
C GLY A 65 2.17 18.86 3.55
N PRO A 66 1.89 20.15 3.79
CA PRO A 66 2.46 20.89 4.92
C PRO A 66 2.18 20.26 6.30
N ASN A 67 1.05 19.56 6.45
CA ASN A 67 0.62 18.96 7.71
C ASN A 67 0.87 17.44 7.78
N ILE A 68 1.35 16.82 6.70
CA ILE A 68 1.61 15.37 6.64
C ILE A 68 2.81 15.05 5.76
N SER A 69 3.85 14.50 6.40
CA SER A 69 5.05 14.02 5.74
C SER A 69 4.91 12.55 5.41
N LEU A 70 4.92 12.20 4.13
CA LEU A 70 4.98 10.81 3.66
C LEU A 70 6.38 10.53 3.08
N PRO A 71 6.86 9.28 3.11
CA PRO A 71 8.06 8.88 2.39
C PRO A 71 8.02 9.37 0.93
N GLY A 72 9.13 9.94 0.46
CA GLY A 72 9.25 10.41 -0.93
C GLY A 72 8.36 11.61 -1.32
N ASN A 73 7.66 12.26 -0.38
CA ASN A 73 6.59 13.23 -0.66
C ASN A 73 5.50 12.67 -1.58
N GLY A 74 5.22 11.37 -1.44
CA GLY A 74 4.30 10.61 -2.28
C GLY A 74 2.86 10.58 -1.74
N HIS A 75 2.23 9.42 -1.87
CA HIS A 75 0.83 9.19 -1.58
C HIS A 75 0.60 7.95 -0.73
N ALA A 76 -0.49 7.98 0.04
CA ALA A 76 -0.87 6.89 0.92
C ALA A 76 -2.38 6.71 0.96
N ILE A 77 -2.83 5.69 1.67
CA ILE A 77 -4.23 5.52 2.06
C ILE A 77 -4.38 5.55 3.57
N GLN A 78 -5.47 6.12 4.05
CA GLN A 78 -5.87 6.06 5.45
C GLN A 78 -7.16 5.26 5.59
N LEU A 79 -7.12 4.22 6.41
CA LEU A 79 -8.27 3.34 6.68
C LEU A 79 -9.09 3.88 7.86
N GLY A 80 -9.90 4.90 7.61
CA GLY A 80 -10.69 5.62 8.60
C GLY A 80 -10.70 7.13 8.35
N LEU A 81 -11.30 7.89 9.28
CA LEU A 81 -11.29 9.35 9.23
C LEU A 81 -9.99 9.91 9.83
N ASP A 82 -9.66 11.15 9.47
CA ASP A 82 -8.68 11.95 10.20
C ASP A 82 -9.36 12.44 11.47
N GLY A 83 -9.07 11.80 12.61
CA GLY A 83 -9.78 12.04 13.86
C GLY A 83 -9.14 13.13 14.71
N GLY A 84 -8.69 14.24 14.12
CA GLY A 84 -8.24 15.44 14.84
C GLY A 84 -7.21 15.19 15.96
N ASP A 85 -7.11 16.13 16.91
CA ASP A 85 -6.09 16.12 17.98
C ASP A 85 -6.23 14.97 19.00
N ASN A 86 -7.31 14.18 18.93
CA ASN A 86 -7.64 13.12 19.90
C ASN A 86 -7.45 11.70 19.35
N CYS A 87 -6.75 11.52 18.23
CA CYS A 87 -6.33 10.21 17.79
C CYS A 87 -5.47 9.52 18.87
N SER A 88 -6.08 8.60 19.62
CA SER A 88 -5.37 7.71 20.54
C SER A 88 -4.20 7.08 19.80
N THR A 89 -3.04 7.09 20.46
CA THR A 89 -1.68 6.95 19.92
C THR A 89 -1.34 5.57 19.30
N SER A 90 -2.37 4.79 19.00
CA SER A 90 -2.25 3.44 18.48
C SER A 90 -3.45 3.02 17.63
N ALA A 91 -3.14 2.57 16.41
CA ALA A 91 -4.09 1.99 15.47
C ALA A 91 -3.64 0.57 15.12
N ASN A 92 -4.60 -0.35 15.02
CA ASN A 92 -4.33 -1.69 14.55
C ASN A 92 -4.68 -1.80 13.07
N ILE A 93 -3.80 -2.42 12.30
CA ILE A 93 -4.08 -2.86 10.94
C ILE A 93 -4.01 -4.38 10.88
N ILE A 94 -5.06 -4.98 10.35
CA ILE A 94 -5.10 -6.39 9.99
C ILE A 94 -4.71 -6.48 8.52
N VAL A 95 -3.70 -7.30 8.23
CA VAL A 95 -3.31 -7.67 6.87
C VAL A 95 -3.62 -9.15 6.71
N SER A 96 -4.48 -9.48 5.75
CA SER A 96 -4.95 -10.86 5.59
C SER A 96 -4.96 -11.33 4.15
N ALA A 97 -4.74 -12.63 4.01
CA ALA A 97 -4.92 -13.43 2.81
C ALA A 97 -5.73 -14.70 3.20
N PRO A 98 -6.18 -15.53 2.25
CA PRO A 98 -7.07 -16.67 2.52
C PRO A 98 -6.59 -17.61 3.64
N ASP A 99 -5.29 -17.85 3.74
CA ASP A 99 -4.73 -18.81 4.69
C ASP A 99 -4.38 -18.20 6.06
N ARG A 100 -4.08 -16.90 6.09
CA ARG A 100 -3.52 -16.26 7.27
C ARG A 100 -3.81 -14.77 7.33
N SER A 101 -4.07 -14.31 8.55
CA SER A 101 -4.09 -12.90 8.91
C SER A 101 -2.95 -12.56 9.87
N SER A 102 -2.55 -11.30 9.89
CA SER A 102 -1.58 -10.74 10.82
C SER A 102 -2.09 -9.39 11.29
N ILE A 103 -1.93 -9.13 12.59
CA ILE A 103 -2.32 -7.86 13.19
C ILE A 103 -1.04 -7.10 13.50
N PHE A 104 -0.94 -5.88 13.02
CA PHE A 104 0.14 -4.96 13.36
C PHE A 104 -0.43 -3.80 14.16
N SER A 105 0.16 -3.57 15.33
CA SER A 105 -0.19 -2.45 16.20
C SER A 105 0.81 -1.35 15.99
N LEU A 106 0.41 -0.30 15.28
CA LEU A 106 1.19 0.93 15.20
C LEU A 106 1.13 1.58 16.58
N LYS A 107 2.26 1.66 17.28
CA LYS A 107 2.40 2.44 18.51
C LYS A 107 3.21 3.66 18.14
N GLN A 108 2.75 4.86 18.45
CA GLN A 108 3.56 6.08 18.27
C GLN A 108 4.74 6.13 19.27
N SER A 109 5.64 5.14 19.23
CA SER A 109 6.84 5.06 20.04
C SER A 109 7.99 5.70 19.25
N TYR A 110 8.18 6.98 19.54
CA TYR A 110 9.04 7.92 18.85
C TYR A 110 10.49 7.44 18.63
N GLY A 111 10.82 7.17 17.36
CA GLY A 111 12.13 7.47 16.77
C GLY A 111 12.13 8.86 16.11
N LYS A 112 13.12 9.18 15.28
CA LYS A 112 13.12 10.41 14.46
C LYS A 112 12.18 10.34 13.24
N GLU A 113 11.79 9.12 12.87
CA GLU A 113 10.98 8.83 11.70
C GLU A 113 9.52 8.60 12.12
N ALA A 114 8.58 9.07 11.31
CA ALA A 114 7.13 8.97 11.55
C ALA A 114 6.49 7.70 10.97
N TRP A 115 7.31 6.73 10.54
CA TRP A 115 6.86 5.53 9.82
C TRP A 115 7.50 4.25 10.38
N GLU A 116 6.83 3.12 10.19
CA GLU A 116 7.28 1.79 10.59
C GLU A 116 7.10 0.80 9.43
N SER A 117 7.93 -0.24 9.39
CA SER A 117 7.81 -1.31 8.40
C SER A 117 7.58 -2.66 9.08
N TYR A 118 6.59 -3.38 8.57
CA TYR A 118 6.19 -4.68 9.08
C TYR A 118 6.32 -5.74 8.00
N ALA A 119 6.62 -6.98 8.41
CA ALA A 119 6.68 -8.12 7.51
C ALA A 119 5.98 -9.32 8.15
N SER A 120 5.19 -10.03 7.35
CA SER A 120 4.57 -11.27 7.78
C SER A 120 4.40 -12.23 6.61
N TYR A 121 4.45 -13.51 6.92
CA TYR A 121 4.13 -14.58 5.98
C TYR A 121 2.60 -14.73 5.89
N LEU A 122 2.02 -14.61 4.70
CA LEU A 122 0.56 -14.62 4.51
C LEU A 122 -0.02 -15.96 4.05
N GLY A 123 0.82 -16.92 3.64
CA GLY A 123 0.35 -18.21 3.15
C GLY A 123 1.26 -18.81 2.09
N SER A 124 0.92 -20.02 1.66
CA SER A 124 1.62 -20.74 0.58
C SER A 124 0.61 -21.21 -0.45
N TRP A 125 0.59 -20.51 -1.57
CA TRP A 125 -0.26 -20.84 -2.71
C TRP A 125 0.54 -21.61 -3.76
N GLY A 126 0.06 -22.81 -4.07
CA GLY A 126 0.82 -23.82 -4.80
C GLY A 126 0.71 -23.71 -6.33
N TYR A 127 -0.20 -22.91 -6.86
CA TYR A 127 -0.51 -22.93 -8.30
C TYR A 127 -0.11 -21.63 -9.01
N LYS A 128 0.47 -21.79 -10.19
CA LYS A 128 0.78 -20.69 -11.11
C LYS A 128 -0.55 -20.13 -11.62
N GLY A 129 -0.90 -18.90 -11.22
CA GLY A 129 -2.15 -18.23 -11.63
C GLY A 129 -3.26 -18.16 -10.57
N GLU A 130 -3.03 -18.67 -9.36
CA GLU A 130 -3.98 -18.48 -8.25
C GLU A 130 -4.05 -16.99 -7.86
N LEU A 131 -5.23 -16.40 -7.94
CA LEU A 131 -5.50 -15.05 -7.48
C LEU A 131 -5.76 -15.10 -5.97
N ILE A 132 -5.04 -14.26 -5.23
CA ILE A 132 -5.14 -14.17 -3.77
C ILE A 132 -5.69 -12.79 -3.45
N ASN A 133 -6.75 -12.74 -2.66
CA ASN A 133 -7.26 -11.47 -2.17
C ASN A 133 -6.44 -11.02 -0.97
N LEU A 134 -5.78 -9.87 -1.09
CA LEU A 134 -5.09 -9.20 0.00
C LEU A 134 -6.02 -8.15 0.58
N VAL A 135 -6.36 -8.29 1.87
CA VAL A 135 -7.25 -7.35 2.56
C VAL A 135 -6.49 -6.62 3.65
N LEU A 136 -6.57 -5.29 3.58
CA LEU A 136 -6.14 -4.38 4.64
C LEU A 136 -7.39 -3.91 5.38
N GLN A 137 -7.40 -4.08 6.70
CA GLN A 137 -8.55 -3.72 7.52
C GLN A 137 -8.08 -2.97 8.76
N SER A 138 -8.63 -1.77 8.99
CA SER A 138 -8.48 -1.07 10.26
C SER A 138 -9.24 -1.81 11.36
N GLN A 139 -8.61 -1.99 12.51
CA GLN A 139 -9.28 -2.46 13.72
C GLN A 139 -9.22 -1.36 14.78
N PRO A 140 -10.38 -0.81 15.22
CA PRO A 140 -10.39 0.19 16.29
C PRO A 140 -9.88 -0.43 17.58
N MET A 141 -9.04 0.31 18.31
CA MET A 141 -8.50 -0.13 19.60
C MET A 141 -9.39 0.29 20.79
N GLU A 142 -10.27 1.27 20.58
CA GLU A 142 -11.23 1.81 21.56
C GLU A 142 -12.65 1.73 20.99
N ALA A 143 -13.65 1.55 21.87
CA ALA A 143 -15.07 1.36 21.50
C ALA A 143 -15.79 2.64 21.02
N ASP A 144 -15.10 3.78 21.04
CA ASP A 144 -15.67 5.06 20.62
C ASP A 144 -15.73 5.13 19.10
N LEU A 145 -16.86 4.68 18.56
CA LEU A 145 -17.25 4.69 17.14
C LEU A 145 -17.23 6.09 16.50
N ASN A 146 -17.04 7.16 17.29
CA ASN A 146 -16.97 8.55 16.83
C ASN A 146 -15.54 9.08 16.62
N MET A 147 -14.50 8.31 16.94
CA MET A 147 -13.09 8.73 16.77
C MET A 147 -12.27 7.63 16.11
N THR A 148 -12.59 7.33 14.84
CA THR A 148 -11.88 6.29 14.08
C THR A 148 -10.69 6.87 13.35
N CYS A 149 -9.60 7.15 14.09
CA CYS A 149 -8.31 7.43 13.48
C CYS A 149 -7.78 6.15 12.84
N GLY A 150 -7.66 6.18 11.52
CA GLY A 150 -7.20 5.05 10.72
C GLY A 150 -5.68 4.95 10.62
N PRO A 151 -5.11 3.74 10.50
CA PRO A 151 -3.72 3.60 10.09
C PRO A 151 -3.52 4.18 8.68
N VAL A 152 -2.38 4.85 8.48
CA VAL A 152 -1.92 5.34 7.17
C VAL A 152 -0.94 4.32 6.58
N VAL A 153 -1.19 3.89 5.34
CA VAL A 153 -0.39 2.90 4.61
C VAL A 153 0.12 3.53 3.33
N ASP A 154 1.45 3.65 3.24
CA ASP A 154 2.16 4.27 2.11
C ASP A 154 2.59 3.24 1.06
N ALA A 155 3.02 2.05 1.49
CA ALA A 155 3.47 1.03 0.55
C ALA A 155 3.30 -0.40 1.05
N LEU A 156 3.16 -1.32 0.10
CA LEU A 156 3.11 -2.76 0.31
C LEU A 156 4.14 -3.46 -0.57
N ILE A 157 4.90 -4.36 0.03
CA ILE A 157 5.88 -5.17 -0.69
C ILE A 157 5.47 -6.63 -0.56
N LEU A 158 5.02 -7.22 -1.67
CA LEU A 158 4.68 -8.64 -1.74
C LEU A 158 5.81 -9.42 -2.42
N LYS A 159 6.41 -10.37 -1.68
CA LYS A 159 7.47 -11.23 -2.19
C LYS A 159 7.05 -12.69 -2.16
N ARG A 160 7.01 -13.34 -3.33
CA ARG A 160 6.92 -14.80 -3.43
C ARG A 160 8.28 -15.40 -3.08
N ILE A 161 8.31 -16.27 -2.08
CA ILE A 161 9.49 -17.07 -1.75
C ILE A 161 9.35 -18.40 -2.50
N GLY A 162 10.30 -18.69 -3.40
CA GLY A 162 10.33 -19.96 -4.11
C GLY A 162 10.70 -21.12 -3.17
N THR A 163 10.24 -22.32 -3.50
CA THR A 163 10.69 -23.54 -2.83
C THR A 163 12.18 -23.73 -3.10
N LEU A 164 12.97 -23.88 -2.04
CA LEU A 164 14.37 -24.26 -2.17
C LEU A 164 14.42 -25.69 -2.69
N ILE A 165 15.05 -25.90 -3.85
CA ILE A 165 15.35 -27.25 -4.33
C ILE A 165 16.54 -27.71 -3.50
N GLN A 166 16.35 -28.76 -2.70
CA GLN A 166 17.48 -29.41 -2.04
C GLN A 166 18.30 -30.09 -3.14
N GLU A 167 19.46 -29.52 -3.45
CA GLU A 167 20.43 -30.17 -4.34
C GLU A 167 20.94 -31.41 -3.60
N ASN A 168 20.39 -32.57 -3.93
CA ASN A 168 20.95 -33.84 -3.50
C ASN A 168 22.26 -34.03 -4.26
N GLY A 169 23.36 -33.66 -3.63
CA GLY A 169 24.70 -33.92 -4.14
C GLY A 169 24.90 -35.41 -4.38
N THR A 170 25.09 -35.78 -5.65
CA THR A 170 25.62 -37.07 -6.07
C THR A 170 27.13 -37.09 -5.98
#